data_AF-A0A6P0NL44-F1
#
_entry.id   AF-A0A6P0NL44-F1
#
_cell.length_a   1.000
_cell.length_b   1.000
_cell.length_c   1.000
_cell.angle_alpha   90.00
_cell.angle_beta   90.00
_cell.angle_gamma   90.00
#
_symmetry.space_group_name_H-M   'P 1'
#
loop_
_entity.id
_entity.type
_entity.pdbx_description
1 polymer ?
#
loop_
_entity_poly.entity_id
_entity_poly.type
_entity_poly.pdbx_seq_one_letter_code
_entity_poly.pdbx_strand_id
1 'polypeptide(L)'
;LNVLGPATFSSGMMQINVQVDLFFAAALPGTIAALDYANLLVQTPLGIISNVILVPFLPIFARLADPIHWDELKQRIRQGLLLTALTMLPLSAVFMTLALPMVRVVYERGAFDPSASQLVTSVLIAYGVGMFVYLGRDVLVRVFYALGDGDTPFRISLFNIGLNALLDYLLIGRYGAPGLVLATVGVNLVSMVTLLVLLARKINGLPWLEWTKPLVLVFLSSLLSGVAAWGSRWCLEAWLGTDGFLTNLIVLCGAGAISLGVFAIAALSSGIPEAQTLLNQIKAKVLRRPSSGNDEP
;
A
#
# COMPACT_ATOMS: atom_id res chain seq x y z
N LEU A 1 -8.66 -31.08 -2.36
CA LEU A 1 -7.56 -30.92 -3.34
C LEU A 1 -7.84 -29.83 -4.39
N ASN A 2 -9.07 -29.69 -4.91
CA ASN A 2 -9.39 -28.70 -5.96
C ASN A 2 -9.19 -27.22 -5.57
N VAL A 3 -9.22 -26.85 -4.29
CA VAL A 3 -8.94 -25.46 -3.84
C VAL A 3 -7.48 -25.25 -3.41
N LEU A 4 -6.83 -26.31 -2.90
CA LEU A 4 -5.43 -26.25 -2.45
C LEU A 4 -4.43 -26.22 -3.61
N GLY A 5 -4.75 -26.88 -4.74
CA GLY A 5 -3.91 -26.84 -5.95
C GLY A 5 -3.71 -25.40 -6.46
N PRO A 6 -4.80 -24.68 -6.81
CA PRO A 6 -4.71 -23.29 -7.26
C PRO A 6 -4.01 -22.37 -6.24
N ALA A 7 -4.26 -22.55 -4.94
CA ALA A 7 -3.63 -21.75 -3.89
C ALA A 7 -2.11 -21.97 -3.81
N THR A 8 -1.64 -23.22 -3.85
CA THR A 8 -0.20 -23.56 -3.81
C THR A 8 0.51 -23.14 -5.10
N PHE A 9 -0.13 -23.28 -6.26
CA PHE A 9 0.45 -22.79 -7.52
C PHE A 9 0.46 -21.25 -7.57
N SER A 10 -0.55 -20.59 -7.00
CA SER A 10 -0.62 -19.13 -6.90
C SER A 10 0.50 -18.54 -6.02
N SER A 11 0.93 -19.22 -4.96
CA SER A 11 2.11 -18.78 -4.18
C SER A 11 3.42 -18.95 -4.95
N GLY A 12 3.54 -20.00 -5.78
CA GLY A 12 4.66 -20.17 -6.70
C GLY A 12 4.76 -19.07 -7.75
N MET A 13 3.63 -18.53 -8.22
CA MET A 13 3.60 -17.42 -9.18
C MET A 13 4.22 -16.14 -8.63
N MET A 14 4.01 -15.84 -7.35
CA MET A 14 4.65 -14.69 -6.70
C MET A 14 6.17 -14.83 -6.74
N GLN A 15 6.69 -16.03 -6.48
CA GLN A 15 8.13 -16.28 -6.56
C GLN A 15 8.66 -16.17 -7.99
N ILE A 16 7.92 -16.65 -8.99
CA ILE A 16 8.30 -16.47 -10.39
C ILE A 16 8.41 -14.97 -10.72
N ASN A 17 7.44 -14.17 -10.30
CA ASN A 17 7.44 -12.73 -10.54
C ASN A 17 8.66 -12.04 -9.91
N VAL A 18 8.98 -12.36 -8.65
CA VAL A 18 10.20 -11.83 -7.99
C VAL A 18 11.48 -12.25 -8.72
N GLN A 19 11.56 -13.49 -9.21
CA GLN A 19 12.73 -13.94 -9.96
C GLN A 19 12.88 -13.23 -11.31
N VAL A 20 11.77 -12.87 -11.96
CA VAL A 20 11.79 -12.03 -13.18
C VAL A 20 12.36 -10.65 -12.84
N ASP A 21 11.87 -9.99 -11.80
CA ASP A 21 12.39 -8.68 -11.36
C ASP A 21 13.91 -8.78 -11.05
N LEU A 22 14.34 -9.82 -10.33
CA LEU A 22 15.75 -10.04 -9.97
C LEU A 22 16.64 -10.31 -11.18
N PHE A 23 16.14 -11.00 -12.21
CA PHE A 23 16.87 -11.23 -13.45
C PHE A 23 17.21 -9.91 -14.14
N PHE A 24 16.24 -8.99 -14.23
CA PHE A 24 16.49 -7.65 -14.79
C PHE A 24 17.34 -6.79 -13.85
N ALA A 25 17.09 -6.84 -12.54
CA ALA A 25 17.86 -6.10 -11.54
C ALA A 25 19.35 -6.47 -11.55
N ALA A 26 19.69 -7.74 -11.81
CA ALA A 26 21.07 -8.20 -11.89
C ALA A 26 21.88 -7.52 -13.01
N ALA A 27 21.22 -6.94 -14.02
CA ALA A 27 21.88 -6.21 -15.09
C ALA A 27 22.42 -4.83 -14.65
N LEU A 28 21.97 -4.31 -13.51
CA LEU A 28 22.31 -2.98 -13.01
C LEU A 28 23.00 -3.05 -11.63
N PRO A 29 24.24 -2.55 -11.47
CA PRO A 29 24.95 -2.57 -10.20
C PRO A 29 24.14 -1.93 -9.06
N GLY A 30 24.12 -2.57 -7.89
CA GLY A 30 23.44 -2.05 -6.69
C GLY A 30 21.91 -2.13 -6.72
N THR A 31 21.28 -2.49 -7.85
CA THR A 31 19.81 -2.49 -7.99
C THR A 31 19.13 -3.54 -7.12
N ILE A 32 19.67 -4.77 -7.06
CA ILE A 32 19.12 -5.83 -6.19
C ILE A 32 19.09 -5.37 -4.73
N ALA A 33 20.23 -4.88 -4.22
CA ALA A 33 20.30 -4.37 -2.85
C ALA A 33 19.36 -3.18 -2.63
N ALA A 34 19.23 -2.28 -3.62
CA ALA A 34 18.34 -1.14 -3.50
C ALA A 34 16.86 -1.54 -3.46
N LEU A 35 16.45 -2.54 -4.25
CA LEU A 35 15.13 -3.16 -4.19
C LEU A 35 14.89 -3.74 -2.79
N ASP A 36 15.82 -4.51 -2.25
CA ASP A 36 15.68 -5.13 -0.93
C ASP A 36 15.55 -4.10 0.20
N TYR A 37 16.42 -3.07 0.23
CA TYR A 37 16.36 -2.02 1.25
C TYR A 37 15.08 -1.20 1.16
N ALA A 38 14.64 -0.82 -0.04
CA ALA A 38 13.39 -0.08 -0.21
C ALA A 38 12.16 -0.93 0.13
N ASN A 39 12.15 -2.19 -0.30
CA ASN A 39 11.07 -3.15 -0.04
C ASN A 39 10.89 -3.41 1.46
N LEU A 40 11.99 -3.51 2.23
CA LEU A 40 11.92 -3.67 3.69
C LEU A 40 11.19 -2.51 4.38
N LEU A 41 11.49 -1.27 3.98
CA LEU A 41 10.82 -0.07 4.50
C LEU A 41 9.32 -0.07 4.20
N VAL A 42 8.94 -0.53 3.01
CA VAL A 42 7.54 -0.54 2.53
C VAL A 42 6.74 -1.69 3.14
N GLN A 43 7.33 -2.89 3.22
CA GLN A 43 6.66 -4.06 3.77
C GLN A 43 6.31 -3.92 5.23
N THR A 44 7.11 -3.18 6.00
CA THR A 44 6.89 -3.01 7.45
C THR A 44 5.49 -2.44 7.75
N PRO A 45 5.09 -1.26 7.26
CA PRO A 45 3.74 -0.75 7.46
C PRO A 45 2.70 -1.47 6.60
N LEU A 46 3.04 -1.87 5.36
CA LEU A 46 2.11 -2.54 4.46
C LEU A 46 1.61 -3.86 5.05
N GLY A 47 2.51 -4.69 5.58
CA GLY A 47 2.18 -5.98 6.17
C GLY A 47 1.29 -5.85 7.41
N ILE A 48 1.56 -4.85 8.27
CA ILE A 48 0.74 -4.57 9.45
C ILE A 48 -0.68 -4.17 9.03
N ILE A 49 -0.81 -3.17 8.15
CA ILE A 49 -2.11 -2.64 7.73
C ILE A 49 -2.87 -3.70 6.90
N SER A 50 -2.17 -4.44 6.05
CA SER A 50 -2.72 -5.56 5.29
C SER A 50 -3.35 -6.60 6.20
N ASN A 51 -2.67 -7.03 7.26
CA ASN A 51 -3.24 -7.98 8.21
C ASN A 51 -4.43 -7.41 8.99
N VAL A 52 -4.35 -6.16 9.42
CA VAL A 52 -5.44 -5.49 10.15
C VAL A 52 -6.72 -5.39 9.32
N ILE A 53 -6.60 -5.11 8.03
CA ILE A 53 -7.77 -5.00 7.14
C ILE A 53 -8.21 -6.38 6.67
N LEU A 54 -7.30 -7.20 6.17
CA LEU A 54 -7.71 -8.36 5.40
C LEU A 54 -8.08 -9.58 6.25
N VAL A 55 -7.50 -9.76 7.44
CA VAL A 55 -7.80 -10.92 8.31
C VAL A 55 -9.24 -10.87 8.83
N PRO A 56 -9.75 -9.73 9.36
CA PRO A 56 -11.14 -9.66 9.83
C PRO A 56 -12.18 -9.65 8.71
N PHE A 57 -11.82 -9.14 7.53
CA PHE A 57 -12.77 -9.02 6.41
C PHE A 57 -13.00 -10.34 5.67
N LEU A 58 -12.01 -11.24 5.63
CA LEU A 58 -12.15 -12.53 4.95
C LEU A 58 -13.36 -13.37 5.42
N PRO A 59 -13.57 -13.64 6.73
CA PRO A 59 -14.73 -14.40 7.18
C PRO A 59 -16.06 -13.67 6.90
N ILE A 60 -16.05 -12.33 6.87
CA ILE A 60 -17.23 -11.52 6.56
C ILE A 60 -17.61 -11.71 5.08
N PHE A 61 -16.64 -11.63 4.17
CA PHE A 61 -16.88 -11.87 2.75
C PHE A 61 -17.40 -13.28 2.50
N ALA A 62 -16.83 -14.29 3.18
CA ALA A 62 -17.24 -15.69 3.00
C ALA A 62 -18.67 -15.92 3.48
N ARG A 63 -19.08 -15.30 4.60
CA ARG A 63 -20.45 -15.37 5.11
C ARG A 63 -21.46 -14.72 4.16
N LEU A 64 -21.07 -13.65 3.47
CA LEU A 64 -21.92 -12.89 2.55
C LEU A 64 -21.78 -13.34 1.08
N ALA A 65 -21.19 -14.51 0.83
CA ALA A 65 -20.96 -15.02 -0.52
C ALA A 65 -22.25 -15.41 -1.26
N ASP A 66 -23.30 -15.75 -0.50
CA ASP A 66 -24.61 -16.12 -1.04
C ASP A 66 -25.25 -14.94 -1.79
N PRO A 67 -25.82 -15.17 -3.00
CA PRO A 67 -26.50 -14.14 -3.78
C PRO A 67 -27.54 -13.29 -3.03
N ILE A 68 -28.21 -13.87 -2.03
CA ILE A 68 -29.21 -13.16 -1.22
C ILE A 68 -28.59 -12.00 -0.44
N HIS A 69 -27.28 -12.06 -0.14
CA HIS A 69 -26.57 -11.08 0.66
C HIS A 69 -25.64 -10.16 -0.16
N TRP A 70 -25.71 -10.19 -1.49
CA TRP A 70 -24.76 -9.45 -2.33
C TRP A 70 -24.79 -7.94 -2.14
N ASP A 71 -25.92 -7.34 -1.77
CA ASP A 71 -25.97 -5.91 -1.47
C ASP A 71 -25.17 -5.56 -0.22
N GLU A 72 -25.24 -6.39 0.82
CA GLU A 72 -24.38 -6.24 2.01
C GLU A 72 -22.92 -6.52 1.66
N LEU A 73 -22.64 -7.56 0.88
CA LEU A 73 -21.29 -7.89 0.41
C LEU A 73 -20.64 -6.69 -0.30
N LYS A 74 -21.36 -6.02 -1.21
CA LYS A 74 -20.89 -4.81 -1.91
C LYS A 74 -20.50 -3.72 -0.91
N GLN A 75 -21.31 -3.48 0.11
CA GLN A 75 -20.99 -2.48 1.14
C GLN A 75 -19.73 -2.84 1.93
N ARG A 76 -19.54 -4.12 2.29
CA ARG A 76 -18.34 -4.58 3.00
C ARG A 76 -17.09 -4.50 2.12
N ILE A 77 -17.19 -4.79 0.83
CA ILE A 77 -16.06 -4.65 -0.11
C ILE A 77 -15.68 -3.17 -0.26
N ARG A 78 -16.68 -2.29 -0.43
CA ARG A 78 -16.47 -0.83 -0.46
C ARG A 78 -15.74 -0.38 0.79
N GLN A 79 -16.19 -0.81 1.96
CA GLN A 79 -15.57 -0.48 3.24
C GLN A 79 -14.12 -0.96 3.29
N GLY A 80 -13.82 -2.18 2.84
CA GLY A 80 -12.46 -2.70 2.76
C GLY A 80 -11.56 -1.83 1.88
N LEU A 81 -12.00 -1.50 0.67
CA LEU A 81 -11.24 -0.65 -0.26
C LEU A 81 -11.07 0.79 0.26
N LEU A 82 -12.07 1.35 0.94
CA LEU A 82 -11.98 2.69 1.53
C LEU A 82 -11.05 2.71 2.74
N LEU A 83 -11.06 1.69 3.60
CA LEU A 83 -10.09 1.57 4.68
C LEU A 83 -8.67 1.42 4.13
N THR A 84 -8.50 0.64 3.06
CA THR A 84 -7.23 0.55 2.34
C THR A 84 -6.80 1.91 1.79
N ALA A 85 -7.70 2.68 1.18
CA ALA A 85 -7.39 4.03 0.69
C ALA A 85 -7.02 4.99 1.83
N LEU A 86 -7.82 5.02 2.90
CA LEU A 86 -7.64 5.89 4.06
C LEU A 86 -6.32 5.65 4.80
N THR A 87 -5.73 4.46 4.66
CA THR A 87 -4.48 4.09 5.32
C THR A 87 -3.29 4.16 4.36
N MET A 88 -3.41 3.57 3.16
CA MET A 88 -2.29 3.47 2.21
C MET A 88 -2.00 4.76 1.47
N LEU A 89 -3.00 5.55 1.07
CA LEU A 89 -2.78 6.79 0.32
C LEU A 89 -2.03 7.87 1.11
N PRO A 90 -2.37 8.20 2.38
CA PRO A 90 -1.57 9.14 3.16
C PRO A 90 -0.17 8.59 3.46
N LEU A 91 -0.05 7.28 3.70
CA LEU A 91 1.24 6.65 3.90
C LEU A 91 2.12 6.75 2.65
N SER A 92 1.54 6.55 1.47
CA SER A 92 2.21 6.74 0.17
C SER A 92 2.74 8.16 0.05
N ALA A 93 1.92 9.17 0.38
CA ALA A 93 2.33 10.57 0.33
C ALA A 93 3.51 10.86 1.27
N VAL A 94 3.48 10.35 2.50
CA VAL A 94 4.59 10.49 3.47
C VAL A 94 5.85 9.78 2.97
N PHE A 95 5.72 8.56 2.45
CA PHE A 95 6.85 7.78 1.94
C PHE A 95 7.50 8.43 0.73
N MET A 96 6.70 8.92 -0.22
CA MET A 96 7.23 9.57 -1.42
C MET A 96 7.93 10.89 -1.10
N THR A 97 7.37 11.69 -0.19
CA THR A 97 7.88 13.03 0.12
C THR A 97 9.08 12.99 1.06
N LEU A 98 9.08 12.07 2.02
CA LEU A 98 10.13 11.90 3.03
C LEU A 98 11.05 10.71 2.74
N ALA A 99 11.02 10.14 1.53
CA ALA A 99 11.83 8.97 1.14
C ALA A 99 13.31 9.14 1.49
N LEU A 100 13.92 10.27 1.11
CA LEU A 100 15.34 10.50 1.35
C LEU A 100 15.65 10.57 2.86
N PRO A 101 15.00 11.44 3.67
CA PRO A 101 15.17 11.42 5.12
C PRO A 101 14.97 10.04 5.76
N MET A 102 13.97 9.27 5.31
CA MET A 102 13.76 7.89 5.79
C MET A 102 14.98 7.01 5.52
N VAL A 103 15.46 6.99 4.27
CA VAL A 103 16.63 6.19 3.88
C VAL A 103 17.88 6.63 4.63
N ARG A 104 18.08 7.95 4.78
CA ARG A 104 19.21 8.50 5.55
C ARG A 104 19.22 8.04 6.99
N VAL A 105 18.09 8.16 7.67
CA VAL A 105 17.94 7.79 9.09
C VAL A 105 18.13 6.28 9.28
N VAL A 106 17.61 5.46 8.38
CA VAL A 106 17.62 4.01 8.56
C VAL A 106 18.94 3.39 8.09
N TYR A 107 19.50 3.84 6.98
CA TYR A 107 20.60 3.14 6.30
C TYR A 107 21.90 3.95 6.15
N GLU A 108 21.86 5.28 5.99
CA GLU A 108 23.05 6.09 5.63
C GLU A 108 24.04 6.23 6.79
N ARG A 109 24.90 5.21 6.95
CA ARG A 109 25.98 5.12 7.94
C ARG A 109 27.04 4.13 7.49
N GLY A 110 28.31 4.41 7.82
CA GLY A 110 29.45 3.53 7.50
C GLY A 110 29.66 3.37 5.99
N ALA A 111 29.57 2.14 5.48
CA ALA A 111 29.77 1.83 4.07
C ALA A 111 28.60 2.23 3.16
N PHE A 112 27.46 2.65 3.74
CA PHE A 112 26.31 3.10 2.98
C PHE A 112 26.47 4.57 2.60
N ASP A 113 26.96 4.82 1.39
CA ASP A 113 27.27 6.16 0.91
C ASP A 113 26.02 6.93 0.40
N PRO A 114 26.14 8.26 0.16
CA PRO A 114 25.02 9.06 -0.33
C PRO A 114 24.47 8.64 -1.71
N SER A 115 25.28 7.98 -2.55
CA SER A 115 24.83 7.49 -3.85
C SER A 115 23.92 6.27 -3.69
N ALA A 116 24.24 5.37 -2.77
CA ALA A 116 23.37 4.27 -2.36
C ALA A 116 22.04 4.80 -1.78
N SER A 117 22.10 5.86 -0.95
CA SER A 117 20.89 6.52 -0.43
C SER A 117 19.98 7.05 -1.52
N GLN A 118 20.54 7.70 -2.55
CA GLN A 118 19.76 8.22 -3.67
C GLN A 118 19.12 7.09 -4.48
N LEU A 119 19.86 6.01 -4.74
CA LEU A 119 19.33 4.85 -5.44
C LEU A 119 18.16 4.22 -4.67
N VAL A 120 18.33 3.92 -3.38
CA VAL A 120 17.24 3.37 -2.54
C VAL A 120 16.06 4.34 -2.45
N THR A 121 16.32 5.64 -2.33
CA THR A 121 15.27 6.68 -2.31
C THR A 121 14.42 6.62 -3.58
N SER A 122 15.04 6.53 -4.76
CA SER A 122 14.32 6.50 -6.03
C SER A 122 13.39 5.27 -6.14
N VAL A 123 13.86 4.12 -5.66
CA VAL A 123 13.10 2.87 -5.62
C VAL A 123 11.97 2.95 -4.57
N LEU A 124 12.24 3.54 -3.41
CA LEU A 124 11.26 3.74 -2.34
C LEU A 124 10.09 4.63 -2.79
N ILE A 125 10.38 5.70 -3.55
CA ILE A 125 9.35 6.55 -4.15
C ILE A 125 8.47 5.74 -5.11
N ALA A 126 9.07 4.89 -5.95
CA ALA A 126 8.32 4.02 -6.87
C ALA A 126 7.40 3.04 -6.12
N TYR A 127 7.86 2.44 -5.01
CA TYR A 127 7.00 1.62 -4.15
C TYR A 127 5.87 2.43 -3.51
N GLY A 128 6.15 3.65 -3.09
CA GLY A 128 5.16 4.58 -2.52
C GLY A 128 3.96 4.78 -3.45
N VAL A 129 4.20 4.93 -4.76
CA VAL A 129 3.12 5.06 -5.77
C VAL A 129 2.18 3.85 -5.77
N GLY A 130 2.71 2.66 -5.47
CA GLY A 130 1.99 1.39 -5.57
C GLY A 130 1.24 0.92 -4.32
N MET A 131 1.51 1.48 -3.14
CA MET A 131 1.05 0.91 -1.87
C MET A 131 -0.48 0.67 -1.82
N PHE A 132 -1.28 1.64 -2.27
CA PHE A 132 -2.73 1.49 -2.35
C PHE A 132 -3.14 0.38 -3.32
N VAL A 133 -2.48 0.31 -4.48
CA VAL A 133 -2.76 -0.66 -5.53
C VAL A 133 -2.48 -2.08 -5.05
N TYR A 134 -1.35 -2.32 -4.37
CA TYR A 134 -1.00 -3.63 -3.82
C TYR A 134 -2.07 -4.12 -2.85
N LEU A 135 -2.40 -3.30 -1.85
CA LEU A 135 -3.37 -3.72 -0.84
C LEU A 135 -4.80 -3.78 -1.41
N GLY A 136 -5.17 -2.88 -2.32
CA GLY A 136 -6.48 -2.88 -2.97
C GLY A 136 -6.68 -4.12 -3.84
N ARG A 137 -5.66 -4.53 -4.58
CA ARG A 137 -5.63 -5.79 -5.31
C ARG A 137 -5.79 -6.99 -4.37
N ASP A 138 -5.09 -7.01 -3.25
CA ASP A 138 -5.18 -8.12 -2.28
C ASP A 138 -6.55 -8.21 -1.59
N VAL A 139 -7.22 -7.08 -1.32
CA VAL A 139 -8.63 -7.06 -0.89
C VAL A 139 -9.48 -7.81 -1.92
N LEU A 140 -9.37 -7.45 -3.20
CA LEU A 140 -10.17 -8.06 -4.26
C LEU A 140 -9.87 -9.54 -4.43
N VAL A 141 -8.61 -9.96 -4.37
CA VAL A 141 -8.24 -11.38 -4.41
C VAL A 141 -8.92 -12.15 -3.29
N ARG A 142 -8.94 -11.63 -2.06
CA ARG A 142 -9.63 -12.27 -0.93
C ARG A 142 -11.15 -12.33 -1.10
N VAL A 143 -11.76 -11.35 -1.77
CA VAL A 143 -13.18 -11.39 -2.14
C VAL A 143 -13.46 -12.55 -3.10
N PHE A 144 -12.63 -12.72 -4.13
CA PHE A 144 -12.79 -13.83 -5.08
C PHE A 144 -12.63 -15.20 -4.41
N TYR A 145 -11.65 -15.35 -3.51
CA TYR A 145 -11.50 -16.56 -2.71
C TYR A 145 -12.70 -16.81 -1.79
N ALA A 146 -13.24 -15.78 -1.15
CA ALA A 146 -14.44 -15.88 -0.33
C ALA A 146 -15.68 -16.28 -1.16
N LEU A 147 -15.75 -15.89 -2.43
CA LEU A 147 -16.77 -16.29 -3.40
C LEU A 147 -16.50 -17.68 -4.03
N GLY A 148 -15.55 -18.44 -3.51
CA GLY A 148 -15.21 -19.78 -4.00
C GLY A 148 -14.52 -19.82 -5.37
N ASP A 149 -13.98 -18.70 -5.85
CA ASP A 149 -13.42 -18.54 -7.19
C ASP A 149 -11.94 -18.17 -7.10
N GLY A 150 -11.11 -19.22 -6.96
CA GLY A 150 -9.66 -19.08 -7.00
C GLY A 150 -9.07 -18.98 -8.40
N ASP A 151 -9.81 -19.42 -9.41
CA ASP A 151 -9.34 -19.51 -10.79
C ASP A 151 -9.21 -18.12 -11.43
N THR A 152 -10.10 -17.19 -11.09
CA THR A 152 -10.04 -15.82 -11.64
C THR A 152 -8.76 -15.09 -11.21
N PRO A 153 -8.42 -14.96 -9.90
CA PRO A 153 -7.14 -14.40 -9.47
C PRO A 153 -5.92 -15.14 -10.03
N PHE A 154 -6.02 -16.47 -10.17
CA PHE A 154 -4.94 -17.31 -10.70
C PHE A 154 -4.64 -16.98 -12.17
N ARG A 155 -5.66 -16.93 -13.03
CA ARG A 155 -5.49 -16.61 -14.46
C ARG A 155 -4.94 -15.21 -14.68
N ILE A 156 -5.39 -14.24 -13.87
CA ILE A 156 -4.85 -12.87 -13.90
C ILE A 156 -3.38 -12.87 -13.49
N SER A 157 -3.02 -13.60 -12.44
CA SER A 157 -1.63 -13.72 -11.97
C SER A 157 -0.71 -14.35 -13.03
N LEU A 158 -1.20 -15.33 -13.80
CA LEU A 158 -0.43 -15.90 -14.91
C LEU A 158 -0.20 -14.89 -16.03
N PHE A 159 -1.23 -14.13 -16.43
CA PHE A 159 -1.10 -13.06 -17.41
C PHE A 159 -0.12 -11.96 -16.95
N ASN A 160 -0.18 -11.63 -15.66
CA ASN A 160 0.68 -10.62 -15.05
C ASN A 160 2.17 -10.94 -15.12
N ILE A 161 2.57 -12.20 -15.01
CA ILE A 161 3.99 -12.58 -15.11
C ILE A 161 4.55 -12.17 -16.48
N GLY A 162 3.81 -12.47 -17.55
CA GLY A 162 4.21 -12.06 -18.91
C GLY A 162 4.17 -10.55 -19.11
N LEU A 163 3.13 -9.89 -18.58
CA LEU A 163 3.01 -8.42 -18.66
C LEU A 163 4.12 -7.71 -17.88
N ASN A 164 4.49 -8.22 -16.70
CA ASN A 164 5.56 -7.67 -15.86
C ASN A 164 6.90 -7.79 -16.57
N ALA A 165 7.28 -8.99 -17.06
CA ALA A 165 8.50 -9.17 -17.83
C ALA A 165 8.60 -8.22 -19.04
N LEU A 166 7.48 -7.98 -19.73
CA LEU A 166 7.42 -7.00 -20.83
C LEU A 166 7.63 -5.57 -20.32
N LEU A 167 6.95 -5.17 -19.25
CA LEU A 167 7.08 -3.83 -18.68
C LEU A 167 8.47 -3.59 -18.07
N ASP A 168 9.07 -4.59 -17.43
CA ASP A 168 10.44 -4.54 -16.90
C ASP A 168 11.43 -4.29 -18.02
N TYR A 169 11.33 -5.05 -19.11
CA TYR A 169 12.17 -4.84 -20.29
C TYR A 169 12.03 -3.41 -20.86
N LEU A 170 10.82 -2.87 -20.90
CA LEU A 170 10.57 -1.52 -21.43
C LEU A 170 11.01 -0.40 -20.46
N LEU A 171 10.85 -0.59 -19.16
CA LEU A 171 11.06 0.46 -18.15
C LEU A 171 12.48 0.47 -17.59
N ILE A 172 13.18 -0.68 -17.54
CA ILE A 172 14.54 -0.74 -16.99
C ILE A 172 15.51 0.16 -17.75
N GLY A 173 15.43 0.22 -19.09
CA GLY A 173 16.32 1.04 -19.90
C GLY A 173 16.13 2.55 -19.70
N ARG A 174 14.90 3.00 -19.39
CA ARG A 174 14.56 4.42 -19.26
C ARG A 174 14.62 4.93 -17.82
N TYR A 175 14.24 4.08 -16.87
CA TYR A 175 14.05 4.47 -15.47
C TYR A 175 14.98 3.74 -14.49
N GLY A 176 15.79 2.78 -14.96
CA GLY A 176 16.69 2.01 -14.10
C GLY A 176 15.96 1.20 -13.03
N ALA A 177 16.50 1.16 -11.82
CA ALA A 177 15.95 0.41 -10.67
C ALA A 177 14.49 0.77 -10.34
N PRO A 178 14.07 2.05 -10.24
CA PRO A 178 12.66 2.42 -10.08
C PRO A 178 11.73 1.88 -11.16
N GLY A 179 12.24 1.69 -12.39
CA GLY A 179 11.47 1.19 -13.52
C GLY A 179 10.87 -0.19 -13.28
N LEU A 180 11.61 -1.07 -12.62
CA LEU A 180 11.16 -2.41 -12.25
C LEU A 180 9.99 -2.36 -11.25
N VAL A 181 10.12 -1.52 -10.21
CA VAL A 181 9.03 -1.34 -9.25
C VAL A 181 7.80 -0.74 -9.91
N LEU A 182 7.96 0.26 -10.79
CA LEU A 182 6.85 0.86 -11.53
C LEU A 182 6.17 -0.13 -12.48
N ALA A 183 6.92 -1.05 -13.09
CA ALA A 183 6.37 -2.14 -13.88
C ALA A 183 5.44 -3.00 -13.00
N THR A 184 5.94 -3.45 -11.85
CA THR A 184 5.18 -4.27 -10.90
C THR A 184 3.94 -3.52 -10.37
N VAL A 185 4.04 -2.21 -10.08
CA VAL A 185 2.89 -1.38 -9.72
C VAL A 185 1.86 -1.31 -10.86
N GLY A 186 2.31 -1.11 -12.10
CA GLY A 186 1.45 -1.06 -13.28
C GLY A 186 0.69 -2.37 -13.50
N VAL A 187 1.39 -3.50 -13.38
CA VAL A 187 0.76 -4.83 -13.48
C VAL A 187 -0.26 -5.05 -12.36
N ASN A 188 0.06 -4.68 -11.13
CA ASN A 188 -0.89 -4.78 -10.02
C ASN A 188 -2.10 -3.85 -10.21
N LEU A 189 -1.92 -2.70 -10.84
CA LEU A 189 -3.01 -1.79 -11.17
C LEU A 189 -3.95 -2.39 -12.21
N VAL A 190 -3.38 -2.94 -13.30
CA VAL A 190 -4.16 -3.69 -14.32
C VAL A 190 -4.92 -4.84 -13.67
N SER A 191 -4.28 -5.56 -12.75
CA SER A 191 -4.90 -6.65 -12.00
C SER A 191 -6.06 -6.19 -11.14
N MET A 192 -5.85 -5.13 -10.37
CA MET A 192 -6.86 -4.55 -9.48
C MET A 192 -8.10 -4.12 -10.28
N VAL A 193 -7.88 -3.41 -11.39
CA VAL A 193 -8.96 -2.97 -12.29
C VAL A 193 -9.68 -4.16 -12.92
N THR A 194 -8.93 -5.15 -13.40
CA THR A 194 -9.51 -6.37 -14.02
C THR A 194 -10.36 -7.14 -13.01
N LEU A 195 -9.85 -7.37 -11.80
CA LEU A 195 -10.59 -8.00 -10.71
C LEU A 195 -11.86 -7.22 -10.36
N LEU A 196 -11.78 -5.89 -10.28
CA LEU A 196 -12.93 -5.04 -9.96
C LEU A 196 -14.02 -5.11 -11.04
N VAL A 197 -13.63 -5.12 -12.32
CA VAL A 197 -14.56 -5.27 -13.46
C VAL A 197 -15.20 -6.66 -13.48
N LEU A 198 -14.41 -7.72 -13.28
CA LEU A 198 -14.93 -9.09 -13.23
C LEU A 198 -15.84 -9.30 -12.02
N LEU A 199 -15.50 -8.72 -10.87
CA LEU A 199 -16.34 -8.74 -9.68
C LEU A 199 -17.68 -8.07 -9.97
N ALA A 200 -17.67 -6.89 -10.60
CA ALA A 200 -18.91 -6.21 -10.98
C ALA A 200 -19.80 -7.07 -11.89
N ARG A 201 -19.22 -7.84 -12.81
CA ARG A 201 -19.98 -8.80 -13.63
C ARG A 201 -20.52 -9.97 -12.80
N LYS A 202 -19.77 -10.42 -11.79
CA LYS A 202 -20.11 -11.57 -10.97
C LYS A 202 -21.23 -11.31 -9.96
N ILE A 203 -21.29 -10.12 -9.35
CA ILE A 203 -22.25 -9.80 -8.28
C ILE A 203 -23.37 -8.84 -8.70
N ASN A 204 -23.78 -8.89 -9.98
CA ASN A 204 -24.86 -8.06 -10.56
C ASN A 204 -24.60 -6.54 -10.44
N GLY A 205 -23.40 -6.10 -10.77
CA GLY A 205 -23.01 -4.68 -10.81
C GLY A 205 -22.50 -4.13 -9.49
N LEU A 206 -21.79 -3.00 -9.58
CA LEU A 206 -21.29 -2.22 -8.43
C LEU A 206 -21.85 -0.80 -8.50
N PRO A 207 -22.16 -0.17 -7.35
CA PRO A 207 -22.55 1.24 -7.31
C PRO A 207 -21.31 2.13 -7.47
N TRP A 208 -20.83 2.25 -8.71
CA TRP A 208 -19.56 2.92 -9.06
C TRP A 208 -19.47 4.36 -8.55
N LEU A 209 -20.56 5.13 -8.63
CA LEU A 209 -20.57 6.54 -8.21
C LEU A 209 -20.38 6.68 -6.69
N GLU A 210 -20.99 5.79 -5.91
CA GLU A 210 -20.87 5.77 -4.45
C GLU A 210 -19.49 5.33 -3.98
N TRP A 211 -18.81 4.48 -4.75
CA TRP A 211 -17.47 3.99 -4.42
C TRP A 211 -16.38 4.99 -4.81
N THR A 212 -16.52 5.61 -5.99
CA THR A 212 -15.50 6.50 -6.54
C THR A 212 -15.44 7.85 -5.83
N LYS A 213 -16.58 8.44 -5.45
CA LYS A 213 -16.59 9.75 -4.79
C LYS A 213 -15.76 9.80 -3.50
N PRO A 214 -15.93 8.89 -2.52
CA PRO A 214 -15.11 8.90 -1.32
C PRO A 214 -13.65 8.55 -1.62
N LEU A 215 -13.36 7.64 -2.56
CA LEU A 215 -11.99 7.33 -2.97
C LEU A 215 -11.26 8.56 -3.53
N VAL A 216 -11.92 9.36 -4.37
CA VAL A 216 -11.38 10.60 -4.91
C VAL A 216 -11.14 11.62 -3.79
N LEU A 217 -12.06 11.76 -2.84
CA LEU A 217 -11.87 12.66 -1.69
C LEU A 217 -10.69 12.25 -0.80
N VAL A 218 -10.51 10.95 -0.55
CA VAL A 218 -9.34 10.45 0.18
C VAL A 218 -8.06 10.73 -0.62
N PHE A 219 -8.07 10.46 -1.92
CA PHE A 219 -6.93 10.72 -2.79
C PHE A 219 -6.53 12.21 -2.79
N LEU A 220 -7.49 13.12 -2.91
CA LEU A 220 -7.25 14.56 -2.83
C LEU A 220 -6.75 14.98 -1.44
N SER A 221 -7.29 14.40 -0.37
CA SER A 221 -6.81 14.64 1.00
C SER A 221 -5.37 14.15 1.19
N SER A 222 -5.01 13.01 0.59
CA SER A 222 -3.64 12.48 0.60
C SER A 222 -2.70 13.32 -0.25
N LEU A 223 -3.16 13.87 -1.37
CA LEU A 223 -2.37 14.79 -2.18
C LEU A 223 -2.06 16.08 -1.39
N LEU A 224 -3.06 16.65 -0.71
CA LEU A 224 -2.88 17.80 0.17
C LEU A 224 -1.89 17.50 1.32
N SER A 225 -2.00 16.31 1.90
CA SER A 225 -1.09 15.80 2.92
C SER A 225 0.35 15.65 2.41
N GLY A 226 0.55 15.22 1.16
CA GLY A 226 1.85 15.19 0.50
C GLY A 226 2.43 16.57 0.25
N VAL A 227 1.62 17.53 -0.20
CA VAL A 227 2.05 18.93 -0.36
C VAL A 227 2.48 19.52 0.99
N ALA A 228 1.72 19.25 2.06
CA ALA A 228 2.07 19.67 3.41
C ALA A 228 3.37 19.02 3.92
N ALA A 229 3.57 17.72 3.64
CA ALA A 229 4.81 17.02 3.97
C ALA A 229 6.01 17.64 3.25
N TRP A 230 5.87 17.93 1.95
CA TRP A 230 6.92 18.54 1.14
C TRP A 230 7.26 19.95 1.62
N GLY A 231 6.25 20.79 1.87
CA GLY A 231 6.45 22.15 2.37
C GLY A 231 7.04 22.20 3.78
N SER A 232 6.58 21.32 4.68
CA SER A 232 7.14 21.23 6.04
C SER A 232 8.56 20.68 6.04
N ARG A 233 8.87 19.68 5.21
CA ARG A 233 10.24 19.18 5.00
C ARG A 233 11.15 20.29 4.51
N TRP A 234 10.77 21.00 3.44
CA TRP A 234 11.57 22.08 2.88
C TRP A 234 11.86 23.19 3.89
N CYS A 235 10.85 23.57 4.69
CA CYS A 235 11.00 24.54 5.75
C CYS A 235 11.97 24.02 6.84
N LEU A 236 11.79 22.80 7.33
CA LEU A 236 12.64 22.25 8.39
C LEU A 236 14.09 22.07 7.93
N GLU A 237 14.31 21.60 6.70
CA GLU A 237 15.66 21.47 6.10
C GLU A 237 16.34 22.83 5.92
N ALA A 238 15.59 23.89 5.59
CA ALA A 238 16.13 25.24 5.46
C ALA A 238 16.63 25.82 6.81
N TRP A 239 16.03 25.41 7.93
CA TRP A 239 16.38 25.92 9.26
C TRP A 239 17.42 25.05 9.97
N LEU A 240 17.29 23.73 9.87
CA LEU A 240 18.13 22.77 10.59
C LEU A 240 19.32 22.25 9.75
N GLY A 241 19.29 22.49 8.43
CA GLY A 241 20.20 21.87 7.46
C GLY A 241 19.75 20.46 7.07
N THR A 242 20.55 19.81 6.22
CA THR A 242 20.31 18.45 5.72
C THR A 242 21.21 17.40 6.37
N ASP A 243 22.18 17.85 7.16
CA ASP A 243 23.31 17.04 7.61
C ASP A 243 23.10 16.56 9.05
N GLY A 244 23.39 15.28 9.27
CA GLY A 244 23.31 14.65 10.59
C GLY A 244 22.05 13.81 10.81
N PHE A 245 22.24 12.71 11.54
CA PHE A 245 21.19 11.76 11.87
C PHE A 245 20.01 12.40 12.63
N LEU A 246 20.30 13.23 13.65
CA LEU A 246 19.29 13.89 14.47
C LEU A 246 18.44 14.87 13.65
N THR A 247 19.06 15.63 12.75
CA THR A 247 18.35 16.56 11.87
C THR A 247 17.38 15.83 10.96
N ASN A 248 17.84 14.76 10.28
CA ASN A 248 16.98 13.96 9.42
C ASN A 248 15.85 13.27 10.21
N LEU A 249 16.10 12.87 11.47
CA LEU A 249 15.07 12.31 12.34
C LEU A 249 14.02 13.35 12.75
N ILE A 250 14.43 14.58 13.08
CA ILE A 250 13.51 15.68 13.40
C ILE A 250 12.67 16.06 12.19
N VAL A 251 13.29 16.18 11.01
CA VAL A 251 12.58 16.44 9.75
C VAL A 251 11.56 15.34 9.47
N LEU A 252 11.97 14.07 9.58
CA LEU A 252 11.10 12.92 9.35
C LEU A 252 9.89 12.90 10.29
N CYS A 253 10.13 13.01 11.60
CA CYS A 253 9.07 12.97 12.61
C CYS A 253 8.17 14.21 12.54
N GLY A 254 8.76 15.41 12.38
CA GLY A 254 8.04 16.67 12.31
C GLY A 254 7.18 16.79 11.07
N ALA A 255 7.77 16.61 9.88
CA ALA A 255 7.04 16.67 8.62
C ALA A 255 6.02 15.53 8.49
N GLY A 256 6.36 14.33 8.98
CA GLY A 256 5.45 13.19 9.03
C GLY A 256 4.22 13.45 9.92
N ALA A 257 4.42 14.00 11.11
CA ALA A 257 3.33 14.35 12.02
C ALA A 257 2.42 15.44 11.42
N ILE A 258 3.00 16.47 10.80
CA ILE A 258 2.23 17.52 10.11
C ILE A 258 1.42 16.93 8.96
N SER A 259 2.04 16.09 8.13
CA SER A 259 1.41 15.43 6.99
C SER A 259 0.21 14.57 7.40
N LEU A 260 0.36 13.75 8.44
CA LEU A 260 -0.73 12.93 8.97
C LEU A 260 -1.82 13.79 9.64
N GLY A 261 -1.44 14.87 10.32
CA GLY A 261 -2.39 15.83 10.90
C GLY A 261 -3.25 16.52 9.84
N VAL A 262 -2.63 17.02 8.77
CA VAL A 262 -3.32 17.64 7.63
C VAL A 262 -4.25 16.63 6.95
N PHE A 263 -3.78 15.40 6.74
CA PHE A 263 -4.63 14.34 6.20
C PHE A 263 -5.85 14.08 7.08
N ALA A 264 -5.65 13.93 8.40
CA ALA A 264 -6.75 13.68 9.33
C ALA A 264 -7.78 14.80 9.30
N ILE A 265 -7.35 16.06 9.30
CA ILE A 265 -8.26 17.22 9.22
C ILE A 265 -9.02 17.21 7.87
N ALA A 266 -8.31 17.04 6.75
CA ALA A 266 -8.93 17.03 5.42
C ALA A 266 -9.93 15.87 5.26
N ALA A 267 -9.57 14.66 5.67
CA ALA A 267 -10.41 13.47 5.57
C ALA A 267 -11.66 13.57 6.48
N LEU A 268 -11.53 14.10 7.69
CA LEU A 268 -12.65 14.30 8.61
C LEU A 268 -13.59 15.41 8.12
N SER A 269 -13.05 16.49 7.57
CA SER A 269 -13.83 17.59 6.99
C SER A 269 -14.61 17.17 5.74
N SER A 270 -14.12 16.15 5.02
CA SER A 270 -14.76 15.60 3.82
C SER A 270 -16.02 14.76 4.12
N GLY A 271 -16.37 14.56 5.39
CA GLY A 271 -17.60 13.88 5.81
C GLY A 271 -17.64 12.38 5.49
N ILE A 272 -16.48 11.75 5.28
CA ILE A 272 -16.39 10.32 4.93
C ILE A 272 -16.71 9.49 6.18
N PRO A 273 -17.79 8.68 6.19
CA PRO A 273 -18.19 7.89 7.37
C PRO A 273 -17.11 6.93 7.86
N GLU A 274 -16.39 6.31 6.93
CA GLU A 274 -15.29 5.38 7.23
C GLU A 274 -14.14 6.08 7.95
N ALA A 275 -13.84 7.35 7.64
CA ALA A 275 -12.80 8.12 8.32
C ALA A 275 -13.18 8.42 9.78
N GLN A 276 -14.45 8.79 10.02
CA GLN A 276 -14.97 9.02 11.37
C GLN A 276 -15.00 7.73 12.20
N THR A 277 -15.38 6.62 11.57
CA THR A 277 -15.39 5.29 12.19
C THR A 277 -13.98 4.89 12.64
N LEU A 278 -12.99 5.08 11.77
CA LEU A 278 -11.59 4.77 12.05
C LEU A 278 -11.07 5.62 13.23
N LEU A 279 -11.35 6.93 13.23
CA LEU A 279 -10.99 7.82 14.33
C LEU A 279 -11.62 7.37 15.67
N ASN A 280 -12.90 7.00 15.66
CA ASN A 280 -13.59 6.56 16.86
C ASN A 280 -13.01 5.26 17.41
N GLN A 281 -12.62 4.33 16.53
CA GLN A 281 -11.94 3.10 16.93
C GLN A 281 -10.56 3.37 17.54
N ILE A 282 -9.77 4.27 16.95
CA ILE A 282 -8.48 4.68 17.50
C ILE A 282 -8.68 5.32 18.88
N LYS A 283 -9.61 6.28 19.00
CA LYS A 283 -9.94 6.95 20.27
C LYS A 283 -10.36 5.94 21.33
N ALA A 284 -11.27 5.01 21.00
CA ALA A 284 -11.73 3.99 21.94
C ALA A 284 -10.59 3.08 22.45
N LYS A 285 -9.61 2.77 21.58
CA LYS A 285 -8.46 1.94 21.94
C LYS A 285 -7.40 2.70 22.75
N VAL A 286 -7.24 4.00 22.50
CA VAL A 286 -6.30 4.88 23.23
C VAL A 286 -6.86 5.32 24.59
N LEU A 287 -8.17 5.59 24.67
CA LEU A 287 -8.86 6.00 25.91
C LEU A 287 -9.16 4.83 26.85
N ARG A 288 -9.24 3.59 26.34
CA ARG A 288 -9.15 2.39 27.18
C ARG A 288 -7.70 2.23 27.67
N ARG A 289 -7.33 3.01 28.69
CA ARG A 289 -6.22 2.66 29.59
C ARG A 289 -6.46 1.22 30.09
N PRO A 290 -5.42 0.38 30.25
CA PRO A 290 -5.58 -0.87 30.98
C PRO A 290 -6.03 -0.47 32.38
N SER A 291 -7.26 -0.79 32.76
CA SER A 291 -7.63 -0.79 34.16
C SER A 291 -6.64 -1.72 34.84
N SER A 292 -5.84 -1.12 35.72
CA SER A 292 -4.95 -1.77 36.67
C SER A 292 -5.54 -3.11 37.10
N GLY A 293 -4.75 -4.17 36.92
CA GLY A 293 -4.88 -5.33 37.78
C GLY A 293 -4.80 -4.83 39.22
N ASN A 294 -5.88 -4.99 39.94
CA ASN A 294 -6.02 -5.02 41.38
C ASN A 294 -7.52 -5.22 41.63
N ASP A 295 -7.88 -6.48 41.79
CA ASP A 295 -8.58 -6.94 42.99
C ASP A 295 -8.34 -8.46 43.08
N GLU A 296 -7.34 -8.74 43.93
CA GLU A 296 -7.03 -9.92 44.76
C GLU A 296 -8.17 -10.93 45.03
N PRO A 297 -7.93 -11.98 45.84
CA PRO A 297 -6.89 -13.00 45.82
C PRO A 297 -7.46 -14.42 45.62
#